data_AF-A0A2E3V4E3-F1
#
_entry.id   AF-A0A2E3V4E3-F1
#
_cell.length_a   1.000
_cell.length_b   1.000
_cell.length_c   1.000
_cell.angle_alpha   90.00
_cell.angle_beta   90.00
_cell.angle_gamma   90.00
#
_symmetry.space_group_name_H-M   'P 1'
#
loop_
_entity.id
_entity.type
_entity.pdbx_description
1 polymer ?
#
loop_
_entity_poly.entity_id
_entity_poly.type
_entity_poly.pdbx_seq_one_letter_code
_entity_poly.pdbx_strand_id
1 'polypeptide(L)'
;MEGEVHSINISSSGGVPKLPIKTAVVNFEGVEGDYNKFRTERRENDPRRAVSIFSLERITQLREEGHPIGVGTAGENFTIEGIDWSNLEVGMKIRLGSTIILLSEPCAPCNKIGGSFQDRNFSRVDHEKEEGWSRWSASVIEEGIVSVGDSVYFI
;
A
#
# COMPACT_ATOMS: atom_id res chain seq x y z
N MET A 1 10.86 -10.89 12.37
CA MET A 1 11.14 -9.49 12.74
C MET A 1 9.82 -8.75 12.61
N GLU A 2 9.48 -7.95 13.61
CA GLU A 2 8.29 -7.10 13.59
C GLU A 2 8.64 -5.83 12.84
N GLY A 3 7.76 -5.43 11.93
CA GLY A 3 7.81 -4.13 11.27
C GLY A 3 6.95 -3.09 11.98
N GLU A 4 6.80 -1.94 11.35
CA GLU A 4 6.06 -0.80 11.88
C GLU A 4 5.28 -0.07 10.77
N VAL A 5 4.12 0.48 11.11
CA VAL A 5 3.38 1.42 10.25
C VAL A 5 4.10 2.76 10.25
N HIS A 6 4.92 3.00 9.23
CA HIS A 6 5.65 4.25 9.04
C HIS A 6 4.73 5.42 8.66
N SER A 7 3.75 5.18 7.78
CA SER A 7 2.78 6.21 7.38
C SER A 7 1.43 5.61 7.00
N ILE A 8 0.38 6.39 7.24
CA ILE A 8 -0.98 6.12 6.82
C ILE A 8 -1.38 7.23 5.85
N ASN A 9 -1.77 6.90 4.64
CA ASN A 9 -2.02 7.85 3.57
C ASN A 9 -3.44 7.66 2.98
N ILE A 10 -4.17 8.76 2.81
CA ILE A 10 -5.51 8.77 2.21
C ILE A 10 -5.65 9.83 1.11
N SER A 11 -6.58 9.63 0.18
CA SER A 11 -7.02 10.67 -0.75
C SER A 11 -8.54 10.65 -0.88
N SER A 12 -9.21 11.67 -0.34
CA SER A 12 -10.68 11.76 -0.34
C SER A 12 -11.29 11.96 -1.72
N SER A 13 -10.58 12.65 -2.63
CA SER A 13 -10.95 12.77 -4.03
C SER A 13 -10.46 11.59 -4.89
N GLY A 14 -9.65 10.71 -4.29
CA GLY A 14 -8.87 9.69 -4.96
C GLY A 14 -7.73 10.23 -5.81
N GLY A 15 -6.92 9.29 -6.31
CA GLY A 15 -5.71 9.59 -7.07
C GLY A 15 -4.47 9.59 -6.20
N VAL A 16 -3.40 10.21 -6.71
CA VAL A 16 -2.10 10.33 -6.03
C VAL A 16 -1.60 11.78 -6.11
N PRO A 17 -0.81 12.26 -5.14
CA PRO A 17 -0.41 11.54 -3.93
C PRO A 17 -1.55 11.36 -2.93
N LYS A 18 -1.51 10.28 -2.16
CA LYS A 18 -2.27 10.18 -0.91
C LYS A 18 -1.53 10.94 0.18
N LEU A 19 -2.26 11.65 1.04
CA LEU A 19 -1.69 12.53 2.06
C LEU A 19 -1.70 11.86 3.45
N PRO A 20 -0.69 12.15 4.29
CA PRO A 20 -0.52 11.44 5.55
C PRO A 20 -1.55 11.85 6.61
N ILE A 21 -1.97 10.89 7.42
CA ILE A 21 -2.79 11.04 8.62
C ILE A 21 -2.17 10.26 9.78
N LYS A 22 -2.54 10.59 11.02
CA LYS A 22 -1.96 9.97 12.22
C LYS A 22 -2.58 8.61 12.56
N THR A 23 -3.88 8.48 12.30
CA THR A 23 -4.68 7.31 12.68
C THR A 23 -5.76 7.11 11.61
N ALA A 24 -6.06 5.86 11.29
CA ALA A 24 -7.12 5.46 10.37
C ALA A 24 -8.08 4.48 11.05
N VAL A 25 -9.36 4.64 10.73
CA VAL A 25 -10.36 3.57 10.89
C VAL A 25 -10.33 2.74 9.60
N VAL A 26 -10.22 1.42 9.75
CA VAL A 26 -10.11 0.47 8.64
C VAL A 26 -11.26 -0.52 8.72
N ASN A 27 -12.15 -0.44 7.72
CA ASN A 27 -13.35 -1.26 7.60
C ASN A 27 -13.19 -2.28 6.47
N PHE A 28 -14.13 -3.22 6.34
CA PHE A 28 -14.15 -4.17 5.22
C PHE A 28 -14.12 -3.47 3.84
N GLU A 29 -14.71 -2.29 3.75
CA GLU A 29 -14.75 -1.49 2.54
C GLU A 29 -13.44 -0.74 2.27
N GLY A 30 -12.52 -0.64 3.22
CA GLY A 30 -11.24 0.05 3.09
C GLY A 30 -10.98 1.07 4.20
N VAL A 31 -10.02 1.99 3.95
CA VAL A 31 -9.65 3.03 4.92
C VAL A 31 -10.65 4.19 4.85
N GLU A 32 -11.21 4.60 6.00
CA GLU A 32 -12.11 5.74 6.05
C GLU A 32 -11.45 7.03 5.54
N GLY A 33 -12.18 7.78 4.72
CA GLY A 33 -11.69 9.01 4.09
C GLY A 33 -10.82 8.79 2.84
N ASP A 34 -10.49 7.55 2.47
CA ASP A 34 -9.82 7.24 1.20
C ASP A 34 -10.81 6.87 0.10
N TYR A 35 -10.54 7.31 -1.12
CA TYR A 35 -11.33 6.97 -2.30
C TYR A 35 -10.46 6.37 -3.41
N ASN A 36 -10.73 5.12 -3.78
CA ASN A 36 -10.08 4.46 -4.91
C ASN A 36 -11.02 4.37 -6.11
N LYS A 37 -10.96 5.38 -6.99
CA LYS A 37 -11.76 5.46 -8.22
C LYS A 37 -11.69 4.20 -9.09
N PHE A 38 -10.52 3.59 -9.23
CA PHE A 38 -10.37 2.39 -10.05
C PHE A 38 -11.11 1.20 -9.44
N ARG A 39 -10.97 1.01 -8.12
CA ARG A 39 -11.69 -0.04 -7.39
C ARG A 39 -13.20 0.17 -7.49
N THR A 40 -13.67 1.39 -7.28
CA THR A 40 -15.10 1.72 -7.29
C THR A 40 -15.73 1.61 -8.68
N GLU A 41 -15.11 2.20 -9.71
CA GLU A 41 -15.74 2.29 -11.04
C GLU A 41 -15.43 1.10 -11.97
N ARG A 42 -14.32 0.38 -11.73
CA ARG A 42 -13.82 -0.65 -12.66
C ARG A 42 -13.66 -2.03 -12.04
N ARG A 43 -13.89 -2.15 -10.73
CA ARG A 43 -13.78 -3.40 -9.98
C ARG A 43 -14.96 -3.64 -9.06
N GLU A 44 -16.07 -2.92 -9.23
CA GLU A 44 -17.31 -3.15 -8.47
C GLU A 44 -17.09 -3.15 -6.94
N ASN A 45 -16.21 -2.27 -6.47
CA ASN A 45 -15.77 -2.19 -5.07
C ASN A 45 -15.15 -3.50 -4.52
N ASP A 46 -14.42 -4.26 -5.35
CA ASP A 46 -13.79 -5.54 -4.97
C ASP A 46 -13.14 -5.48 -3.57
N PRO A 47 -13.65 -6.24 -2.59
CA PRO A 47 -13.16 -6.22 -1.21
C PRO A 47 -11.72 -6.74 -1.10
N ARG A 48 -11.24 -7.52 -2.07
CA ARG A 48 -9.84 -7.97 -2.13
C ARG A 48 -8.86 -6.82 -2.35
N ARG A 49 -9.34 -5.64 -2.74
CA ARG A 49 -8.53 -4.43 -2.94
C ARG A 49 -8.90 -3.32 -1.96
N ALA A 50 -9.44 -3.67 -0.79
CA ALA A 50 -9.90 -2.71 0.22
C ALA A 50 -8.77 -1.77 0.68
N VAL A 51 -7.56 -2.29 0.86
CA VAL A 51 -6.39 -1.50 1.24
C VAL A 51 -5.19 -1.82 0.36
N SER A 52 -4.21 -0.91 0.36
CA SER A 52 -2.94 -1.10 -0.33
C SER A 52 -1.75 -0.79 0.58
N ILE A 53 -0.68 -1.58 0.48
CA ILE A 53 0.53 -1.43 1.32
C ILE A 53 1.79 -1.28 0.45
N PHE A 54 2.79 -0.57 0.96
CA PHE A 54 4.12 -0.49 0.34
C PHE A 54 5.26 -0.45 1.35
N SER A 55 6.45 -0.93 0.96
CA SER A 55 7.64 -0.91 1.81
C SER A 55 8.36 0.45 1.73
N LEU A 56 8.75 0.96 2.89
CA LEU A 56 9.59 2.14 3.02
C LEU A 56 10.99 1.90 2.43
N GLU A 57 11.53 0.69 2.60
CA GLU A 57 12.81 0.27 2.04
C GLU A 57 12.78 0.31 0.51
N ARG A 58 11.70 -0.18 -0.13
CA ARG A 58 11.52 -0.09 -1.58
C ARG A 58 11.41 1.36 -2.06
N ILE A 59 10.66 2.20 -1.35
CA ILE A 59 10.59 3.65 -1.64
C ILE A 59 11.99 4.27 -1.57
N THR A 60 12.78 3.92 -0.55
CA THR A 60 14.14 4.44 -0.35
C THR A 60 15.08 3.99 -1.46
N GLN A 61 15.07 2.70 -1.82
CA GLN A 61 15.87 2.17 -2.93
C GLN A 61 15.51 2.84 -4.26
N LEU A 62 14.23 3.01 -4.56
CA LEU A 62 13.79 3.71 -5.77
C LEU A 62 14.24 5.18 -5.79
N ARG A 63 14.32 5.85 -4.64
CA ARG A 63 14.88 7.20 -4.55
C ARG A 63 16.39 7.21 -4.81
N GLU A 64 17.11 6.21 -4.32
CA GLU A 64 18.55 6.03 -4.59
C GLU A 64 18.80 5.76 -6.09
N GLU A 65 17.87 5.09 -6.77
CA GLU A 65 17.85 4.95 -8.24
C GLU A 65 17.52 6.26 -8.98
N GLY A 66 17.17 7.35 -8.27
CA GLY A 66 16.89 8.67 -8.85
C GLY A 66 15.41 8.95 -9.12
N HIS A 67 14.50 8.06 -8.72
CA HIS A 67 13.08 8.31 -8.87
C HIS A 67 12.54 9.32 -7.83
N PRO A 68 11.67 10.28 -8.22
CA PRO A 68 11.08 11.25 -7.31
C PRO A 68 9.93 10.66 -6.47
N ILE A 69 10.00 9.36 -6.14
CA ILE A 69 8.99 8.68 -5.34
C ILE A 69 9.09 9.11 -3.88
N GLY A 70 7.95 9.16 -3.21
CA GLY A 70 7.88 9.37 -1.77
C GLY A 70 6.71 8.60 -1.17
N VAL A 71 6.60 8.69 0.14
CA VAL A 71 5.46 8.17 0.90
C VAL A 71 4.15 8.72 0.34
N GLY A 72 3.20 7.82 0.05
CA GLY A 72 1.88 8.13 -0.48
C GLY A 72 1.85 8.47 -1.97
N THR A 73 3.00 8.69 -2.64
CA THR A 73 3.02 9.09 -4.05
C THR A 73 2.77 7.91 -4.99
N ALA A 74 3.03 6.68 -4.54
CA ALA A 74 2.61 5.47 -5.24
C ALA A 74 1.14 5.12 -4.97
N GLY A 75 0.48 5.81 -4.03
CA GLY A 75 -0.95 5.64 -3.74
C GLY A 75 -1.27 4.48 -2.80
N GLU A 76 -0.29 4.01 -2.05
CA GLU A 76 -0.47 3.09 -0.93
C GLU A 76 -1.23 3.73 0.23
N ASN A 77 -2.02 2.94 0.95
CA ASN A 77 -2.65 3.38 2.20
C ASN A 77 -1.70 3.26 3.38
N PHE A 78 -0.91 2.19 3.44
CA PHE A 78 0.04 1.99 4.53
C PHE A 78 1.45 1.86 3.96
N THR A 79 2.34 2.73 4.41
CA THR A 79 3.77 2.55 4.22
C THR A 79 4.31 1.82 5.43
N ILE A 80 4.98 0.70 5.21
CA ILE A 80 5.46 -0.23 6.25
C ILE A 80 6.98 -0.27 6.21
N GLU A 81 7.60 -0.32 7.38
CA GLU A 81 9.03 -0.50 7.57
C GLU A 81 9.31 -1.81 8.31
N GLY A 82 10.45 -2.44 8.08
CA GLY A 82 10.96 -3.59 8.86
C GLY A 82 10.43 -4.96 8.44
N ILE A 83 9.60 -5.05 7.40
CA ILE A 83 9.11 -6.32 6.85
C ILE A 83 9.92 -6.73 5.62
N ASP A 84 10.31 -8.00 5.56
CA ASP A 84 10.92 -8.58 4.36
C ASP A 84 9.90 -8.65 3.22
N TRP A 85 9.95 -7.64 2.35
CA TRP A 85 9.00 -7.46 1.26
C TRP A 85 9.10 -8.54 0.18
N SER A 86 10.25 -9.22 0.07
CA SER A 86 10.48 -10.30 -0.90
C SER A 86 9.67 -11.57 -0.59
N ASN A 87 9.30 -11.77 0.68
CA ASN A 87 8.61 -12.99 1.11
C ASN A 87 7.08 -12.83 1.11
N LEU A 88 6.55 -11.73 0.55
CA LEU A 88 5.11 -11.51 0.50
C LEU A 88 4.47 -12.38 -0.58
N GLU A 89 3.43 -13.12 -0.19
CA GLU A 89 2.66 -14.01 -1.05
C GLU A 89 1.16 -13.77 -0.88
N VAL A 90 0.40 -14.14 -1.91
CA VAL A 90 -1.07 -14.17 -1.84
C VAL A 90 -1.52 -15.11 -0.72
N GLY A 91 -2.47 -14.65 0.09
CA GLY A 91 -3.01 -15.44 1.21
C GLY A 91 -2.28 -15.24 2.54
N MET A 92 -1.17 -14.50 2.56
CA MET A 92 -0.55 -14.11 3.83
C MET A 92 -1.43 -13.13 4.60
N LYS A 93 -1.49 -13.32 5.91
CA LYS A 93 -2.18 -12.42 6.83
C LYS A 93 -1.17 -11.53 7.54
N ILE A 94 -1.50 -10.24 7.64
CA ILE A 94 -0.67 -9.24 8.28
C ILE A 94 -1.52 -8.50 9.31
N ARG A 95 -1.01 -8.40 10.53
CA ARG A 95 -1.53 -7.51 11.55
C ARG A 95 -0.96 -6.11 11.33
N LEU A 96 -1.83 -5.10 11.33
CA LEU A 96 -1.50 -3.68 11.33
C LEU A 96 -2.28 -3.03 12.48
N GLY A 97 -1.63 -2.67 13.59
CA GLY A 97 -2.35 -2.13 14.75
C GLY A 97 -3.43 -3.10 15.26
N SER A 98 -4.69 -2.64 15.29
CA SER A 98 -5.81 -3.51 15.66
C SER A 98 -6.49 -4.23 14.48
N THR A 99 -6.03 -4.01 13.25
CA THR A 99 -6.60 -4.54 12.00
C THR A 99 -5.83 -5.78 11.53
N ILE A 100 -6.52 -6.70 10.87
CA ILE A 100 -5.90 -7.81 10.13
C ILE A 100 -6.27 -7.71 8.66
N ILE A 101 -5.26 -7.77 7.80
CA ILE A 101 -5.41 -7.79 6.34
C ILE A 101 -4.94 -9.12 5.77
N LEU A 102 -5.50 -9.51 4.62
CA LEU A 102 -5.14 -10.69 3.85
C LEU A 102 -4.66 -10.24 2.47
N LEU A 103 -3.39 -10.51 2.16
CA LEU A 103 -2.81 -10.16 0.86
C LEU A 103 -3.54 -10.89 -0.26
N SER A 104 -3.97 -10.13 -1.27
CA SER A 104 -4.80 -10.66 -2.36
C SER A 104 -4.06 -10.74 -3.68
N GLU A 105 -3.26 -9.71 -4.01
CA GLU A 105 -2.49 -9.64 -5.24
C GLU A 105 -1.46 -8.50 -5.22
N PRO A 106 -0.35 -8.63 -5.96
CA PRO A 106 0.49 -7.51 -6.34
C PRO A 106 -0.29 -6.41 -7.08
N CYS A 107 0.03 -5.15 -6.80
CA CYS A 107 -0.56 -4.03 -7.51
C CYS A 107 0.12 -3.85 -8.88
N ALA A 108 -0.62 -4.09 -9.96
CA ALA A 108 -0.20 -3.69 -11.29
C ALA A 108 0.08 -2.17 -11.34
N PRO A 109 1.24 -1.73 -11.87
CA PRO A 109 1.55 -0.32 -11.96
C PRO A 109 0.68 0.36 -13.02
N CYS A 110 0.43 1.66 -12.87
CA CYS A 110 -0.43 2.41 -13.79
C CYS A 110 0.10 3.83 -14.04
N ASN A 111 -0.37 4.45 -15.12
CA ASN A 111 0.04 5.81 -15.50
C ASN A 111 -0.16 6.88 -14.40
N LYS A 112 -1.08 6.65 -13.45
CA LYS A 112 -1.37 7.59 -12.35
C LYS A 112 -0.17 7.80 -11.45
N ILE A 113 0.62 6.75 -11.19
CA ILE A 113 1.82 6.84 -10.35
C ILE A 113 3.05 7.33 -11.13
N GLY A 114 2.90 7.67 -12.42
CA GLY A 114 4.03 8.06 -13.27
C GLY A 114 4.80 9.27 -12.77
N GLY A 115 4.19 10.16 -11.98
CA GLY A 115 4.89 11.29 -11.35
C GLY A 115 5.91 10.87 -10.29
N SER A 116 5.81 9.64 -9.77
CA SER A 116 6.74 9.06 -8.79
C SER A 116 7.98 8.46 -9.42
N PHE A 117 8.08 8.39 -10.75
CA PHE A 117 9.16 7.69 -11.44
C PHE A 117 9.86 8.63 -12.41
N GLN A 118 11.20 8.56 -12.43
CA GLN A 118 12.01 9.22 -13.44
C GLN A 118 11.56 8.75 -14.83
N ASP A 119 11.47 9.70 -15.77
CA ASP A 119 10.96 9.48 -17.13
C ASP A 119 9.58 8.81 -17.18
N ARG A 120 8.81 8.91 -16.08
CA ARG A 120 7.53 8.24 -15.88
C ARG A 120 7.62 6.72 -16.03
N ASN A 121 8.78 6.10 -15.75
CA ASN A 121 8.97 4.65 -15.82
C ASN A 121 8.31 3.91 -14.63
N PHE A 122 7.00 4.02 -14.50
CA PHE A 122 6.23 3.34 -13.44
C PHE A 122 6.25 1.82 -13.56
N SER A 123 6.70 1.26 -14.69
CA SER A 123 6.87 -0.19 -14.85
C SER A 123 8.05 -0.75 -14.05
N ARG A 124 8.84 0.11 -13.40
CA ARG A 124 9.93 -0.29 -12.50
C ARG A 124 9.45 -1.12 -11.30
N VAL A 125 8.24 -0.86 -10.81
CA VAL A 125 7.63 -1.58 -9.68
C VAL A 125 6.65 -2.66 -10.13
N ASP A 126 6.82 -3.14 -11.36
CA ASP A 126 5.99 -4.20 -11.93
C ASP A 126 6.43 -5.56 -11.40
N HIS A 127 5.54 -6.23 -10.67
CA HIS A 127 5.81 -7.52 -10.06
C HIS A 127 6.17 -8.60 -11.09
N GLU A 128 5.57 -8.55 -12.29
CA GLU A 128 5.86 -9.53 -13.35
C GLU A 128 7.25 -9.35 -13.95
N LYS A 129 7.85 -8.16 -13.80
CA LYS A 129 9.21 -7.86 -14.26
C LYS A 129 10.23 -8.09 -13.16
N GLU A 130 9.88 -7.74 -11.94
CA GLU A 130 10.74 -7.88 -10.78
C GLU A 130 9.91 -8.15 -9.52
N GLU A 131 9.92 -9.42 -9.11
CA GLU A 131 9.24 -9.88 -7.90
C GLU A 131 9.76 -9.14 -6.66
N GLY A 132 8.85 -8.82 -5.73
CA GLY A 132 9.21 -8.13 -4.49
C GLY A 132 9.37 -6.60 -4.60
N TRP A 133 9.03 -5.98 -5.74
CA TRP A 133 9.10 -4.51 -5.93
C TRP A 133 7.75 -3.80 -5.98
N SER A 134 6.67 -4.55 -6.14
CA SER A 134 5.33 -3.98 -6.24
C SER A 134 4.76 -3.59 -4.88
N ARG A 135 3.78 -2.68 -4.92
CA ARG A 135 2.78 -2.57 -3.85
C ARG A 135 1.93 -3.84 -3.77
N TRP A 136 1.23 -4.01 -2.67
CA TRP A 136 0.27 -5.11 -2.48
C TRP A 136 -1.13 -4.59 -2.22
N SER A 137 -2.12 -5.22 -2.83
CA SER A 137 -3.53 -5.07 -2.48
C SER A 137 -3.90 -6.13 -1.43
N ALA A 138 -4.85 -5.80 -0.56
CA ALA A 138 -5.33 -6.71 0.45
C ALA A 138 -6.81 -6.49 0.77
N SER A 139 -7.49 -7.58 1.17
CA SER A 139 -8.77 -7.51 1.88
C SER A 139 -8.55 -7.25 3.36
N VAL A 140 -9.49 -6.56 3.99
CA VAL A 140 -9.58 -6.48 5.45
C VAL A 140 -10.36 -7.69 5.94
N ILE A 141 -9.81 -8.43 6.91
CA ILE A 141 -10.47 -9.61 7.50
C ILE A 141 -10.81 -9.42 8.98
N GLU A 142 -10.21 -8.42 9.63
CA GLU A 142 -10.60 -7.90 10.94
C GLU A 142 -10.51 -6.37 10.89
N GLU A 143 -11.64 -5.68 11.05
CA GLU A 143 -11.71 -4.22 11.11
C GLU A 143 -11.01 -3.68 12.34
N GLY A 144 -10.58 -2.42 12.29
CA GLY A 144 -9.89 -1.84 13.42
C GLY A 144 -9.37 -0.44 13.22
N ILE A 145 -8.50 -0.04 14.14
CA ILE A 145 -7.82 1.23 14.15
C ILE A 145 -6.33 0.95 13.96
N VAL A 146 -5.71 1.73 13.08
CA VAL A 146 -4.28 1.71 12.83
C VAL A 146 -3.74 3.11 13.10
N SER A 147 -2.68 3.22 13.88
CA SER A 147 -1.92 4.45 14.11
C SER A 147 -0.50 4.33 13.56
N VAL A 148 0.08 5.46 13.16
CA VAL A 148 1.51 5.53 12.87
C VAL A 148 2.29 5.07 14.11
N GLY A 149 3.27 4.19 13.93
CA GLY A 149 4.01 3.56 15.02
C GLY A 149 3.49 2.20 15.46
N ASP A 150 2.33 1.76 14.95
CA ASP A 150 1.81 0.44 15.30
C ASP A 150 2.68 -0.68 14.70
N SER A 151 2.87 -1.74 15.48
CA SER A 151 3.61 -2.92 15.04
C SER A 151 2.91 -3.62 13.86
N VAL A 152 3.74 -4.19 13.00
CA VAL A 152 3.34 -4.98 11.83
C VAL A 152 3.98 -6.35 11.91
N TYR A 153 3.19 -7.41 11.77
CA TYR A 153 3.71 -8.77 11.78
C TYR A 153 2.80 -9.76 11.06
N PHE A 154 3.38 -10.86 10.59
CA PHE A 154 2.66 -11.97 10.00
C PHE A 154 1.95 -12.80 11.08
N ILE A 155 0.79 -13.36 10.75
CA ILE A 155 0.01 -14.25 11.63
C ILE A 155 -0.32 -15.58 10.98
#